data_AF-A0A1D8G077-F1
#
_entry.id   AF-A0A1D8G077-F1
#
_cell.length_a   1.000
_cell.length_b   1.000
_cell.length_c   1.000
_cell.angle_alpha   90.00
_cell.angle_beta   90.00
_cell.angle_gamma   90.00
#
_symmetry.space_group_name_H-M   'P 1'
#
loop_
_entity.id
_entity.type
_entity.pdbx_description
1 polymer ?
#
loop_
_entity_poly.entity_id
_entity_poly.type
_entity_poly.pdbx_seq_one_letter_code
_entity_poly.pdbx_strand_id
1 'polypeptide(L)'
;MGIMEPEMRPARCEPEGCLVAAVRLPVRIVVLVVVVPVRMLWDLLALCARTLHRTVLRPLGRCLLVIPFTWLWRAVLTPLGRGAGRLVQYLVVAPAVWGWRYLVVAPARWLWRYLVVAPARWLWRGVLAPAGAGIAWLVRHLVVVPALWGWRWVLVPVGRGAAWLLRTLVAVPLVTLWRWVLVPLGRGLAFLGREVAAAFAVAWRVAGYVSRAAGRAVKWALWQTVGRPARWFYRSVCAPLGHFARDAVWRPARDAVRAALSTARRTLRRALL
;
A
#
# COMPACT_ATOMS: atom_id res chain seq x y z
N MET A 1 -69.29 -74.53 16.24
CA MET A 1 -69.45 -74.74 17.70
C MET A 1 -68.08 -75.12 18.24
N GLY A 2 -67.52 -74.42 19.23
CA GLY A 2 -66.22 -74.78 19.83
C GLY A 2 -65.11 -73.71 19.68
N ILE A 3 -65.18 -72.55 20.35
CA ILE A 3 -64.42 -72.16 21.56
C ILE A 3 -62.92 -72.51 21.59
N MET A 4 -62.12 -71.43 21.74
CA MET A 4 -60.81 -71.25 22.38
C MET A 4 -59.82 -72.42 22.51
N GLU A 5 -58.58 -72.20 22.09
CA GLU A 5 -57.45 -71.99 23.03
C GLU A 5 -56.23 -71.35 22.35
N PRO A 6 -55.49 -70.45 23.03
CA PRO A 6 -54.35 -69.74 22.48
C PRO A 6 -53.09 -70.61 22.60
N GLU A 7 -52.66 -71.21 21.50
CA GLU A 7 -51.44 -72.01 21.51
C GLU A 7 -50.21 -71.10 21.42
N MET A 8 -49.78 -70.61 22.58
CA MET A 8 -48.39 -70.18 22.81
C MET A 8 -47.46 -71.33 22.42
N ARG A 9 -46.89 -71.27 21.22
CA ARG A 9 -45.75 -72.11 20.85
C ARG A 9 -44.46 -71.33 21.05
N PRO A 10 -43.51 -71.95 21.79
CA PRO A 10 -42.42 -71.26 22.46
C PRO A 10 -41.44 -70.65 21.46
N ALA A 11 -40.84 -69.52 21.86
CA ALA A 11 -39.61 -69.01 21.29
C ALA A 11 -38.58 -70.15 21.26
N ARG A 12 -38.51 -70.85 20.13
CA ARG A 12 -37.43 -71.79 19.85
C ARG A 12 -36.20 -70.92 19.67
N CYS A 13 -35.44 -70.78 20.75
CA CYS A 13 -34.01 -70.53 20.71
C CYS A 13 -33.41 -71.50 19.69
N GLU A 14 -33.22 -71.04 18.45
CA GLU A 14 -32.32 -71.71 17.53
C GLU A 14 -30.90 -71.52 18.05
N PRO A 15 -30.19 -72.61 18.41
CA PRO A 15 -28.84 -72.54 18.97
C PRO A 15 -27.75 -72.25 17.90
N GLU A 16 -28.11 -72.05 16.63
CA GLU A 16 -27.15 -71.74 15.56
C GLU A 16 -26.66 -70.28 15.61
N GLY A 17 -27.42 -69.38 16.25
CA GLY A 17 -26.99 -68.00 16.51
C GLY A 17 -25.84 -67.91 17.51
N CYS A 18 -25.74 -68.83 18.47
CA CYS A 18 -24.69 -68.80 19.50
C CYS A 18 -23.36 -69.37 19.01
N LEU A 19 -23.33 -70.38 18.13
CA LEU A 19 -22.06 -70.89 17.59
C LEU A 19 -21.48 -69.98 16.51
N VAL A 20 -22.32 -69.42 15.63
CA VAL A 20 -21.84 -68.43 14.65
C VAL A 20 -21.45 -67.12 15.34
N ALA A 21 -22.16 -66.69 16.39
CA ALA A 21 -21.77 -65.51 17.17
C ALA A 21 -20.57 -65.79 18.09
N ALA A 22 -20.45 -66.96 18.73
CA ALA A 22 -19.33 -67.30 19.62
C ALA A 22 -18.04 -67.64 18.85
N VAL A 23 -18.11 -68.03 17.57
CA VAL A 23 -16.93 -68.17 16.71
C VAL A 23 -16.61 -66.85 15.99
N ARG A 24 -17.61 -66.08 15.55
CA ARG A 24 -17.34 -64.75 14.96
C ARG A 24 -16.96 -63.70 15.98
N LEU A 25 -17.39 -63.75 17.23
CA LEU A 25 -16.94 -62.78 18.24
C LEU A 25 -15.42 -62.81 18.41
N PRO A 26 -14.76 -63.96 18.69
CA PRO A 26 -13.32 -64.00 18.87
C PRO A 26 -12.60 -63.72 17.57
N VAL A 27 -13.08 -64.21 16.42
CA VAL A 27 -12.47 -63.89 15.12
C VAL A 27 -12.59 -62.40 14.81
N ARG A 28 -13.74 -61.76 15.05
CA ARG A 28 -13.93 -60.32 14.82
C ARG A 28 -13.17 -59.49 15.86
N ILE A 29 -13.01 -59.97 17.09
CA ILE A 29 -12.15 -59.33 18.10
C ILE A 29 -10.69 -59.45 17.69
N VAL A 30 -10.20 -60.60 17.25
CA VAL A 30 -8.80 -60.77 16.78
C VAL A 30 -8.56 -59.94 15.53
N VAL A 31 -9.47 -60.00 14.55
CA VAL A 31 -9.39 -59.17 13.34
C VAL A 31 -9.43 -57.69 13.72
N LEU A 32 -10.27 -57.26 14.66
CA LEU A 32 -10.34 -55.84 15.04
C LEU A 32 -9.13 -55.44 15.88
N VAL A 33 -8.63 -56.29 16.77
CA VAL A 33 -7.41 -56.08 17.57
C VAL A 33 -6.14 -56.12 16.74
N VAL A 34 -6.12 -56.80 15.58
CA VAL A 34 -4.94 -56.83 14.69
C VAL A 34 -5.08 -55.83 13.56
N VAL A 35 -6.21 -55.86 12.84
CA VAL A 35 -6.46 -55.00 11.69
C VAL A 35 -6.66 -53.57 12.10
N VAL A 36 -7.34 -53.24 13.21
CA VAL A 36 -7.50 -51.82 13.59
C VAL A 36 -6.17 -51.17 13.94
N PRO A 37 -5.26 -51.73 14.75
CA PRO A 37 -3.96 -51.11 14.97
C PRO A 37 -3.08 -51.14 13.72
N VAL A 38 -3.15 -52.17 12.88
CA VAL A 38 -2.45 -52.17 11.58
C VAL A 38 -3.01 -51.08 10.65
N ARG A 39 -4.33 -50.85 10.65
CA ARG A 39 -5.00 -49.81 9.87
C ARG A 39 -4.69 -48.42 10.43
N MET A 40 -4.64 -48.27 11.75
CA MET A 40 -4.21 -47.04 12.42
C MET A 40 -2.74 -46.75 12.13
N LEU A 41 -1.89 -47.77 12.10
CA LEU A 41 -0.48 -47.66 11.75
C LEU A 41 -0.33 -47.27 10.27
N TRP A 42 -1.15 -47.85 9.38
CA TRP A 42 -1.19 -47.47 7.97
C TRP A 42 -1.72 -46.06 7.77
N ASP A 43 -2.77 -45.66 8.48
CA ASP A 43 -3.34 -44.32 8.40
C ASP A 43 -2.37 -43.29 8.99
N LEU A 44 -1.67 -43.59 10.09
CA LEU A 44 -0.59 -42.77 10.63
C LEU A 44 0.59 -42.66 9.68
N LEU A 45 1.02 -43.76 9.06
CA LEU A 45 2.08 -43.75 8.05
C LEU A 45 1.66 -42.97 6.81
N ALA A 46 0.43 -43.14 6.33
CA ALA A 46 -0.11 -42.41 5.19
C ALA A 46 -0.34 -40.94 5.52
N LEU A 47 -0.68 -40.59 6.76
CA LEU A 47 -0.74 -39.21 7.23
C LEU A 47 0.66 -38.61 7.32
N CYS A 48 1.63 -39.33 7.90
CA CYS A 48 3.02 -38.88 8.01
C CYS A 48 3.66 -38.72 6.64
N ALA A 49 3.41 -39.64 5.71
CA ALA A 49 3.86 -39.55 4.32
C ALA A 49 3.19 -38.38 3.58
N ARG A 50 1.87 -38.16 3.79
CA ARG A 50 1.15 -37.04 3.16
C ARG A 50 1.53 -35.68 3.74
N THR A 51 1.79 -35.59 5.04
CA THR A 51 2.31 -34.37 5.67
C THR A 51 3.75 -34.13 5.21
N LEU A 52 4.63 -35.13 5.23
CA LEU A 52 5.98 -35.01 4.70
C LEU A 52 5.98 -34.58 3.21
N HIS A 53 5.08 -35.13 2.40
CA HIS A 53 4.95 -34.76 1.00
C HIS A 53 4.43 -33.33 0.79
N ARG A 54 3.46 -32.88 1.61
CA ARG A 54 2.92 -31.52 1.51
C ARG A 54 3.83 -30.45 2.08
N THR A 55 4.51 -30.73 3.19
CA THR A 55 5.32 -29.74 3.92
C THR A 55 6.77 -29.70 3.47
N VAL A 56 7.31 -30.78 2.90
CA VAL A 56 8.72 -30.85 2.49
C VAL A 56 8.84 -30.98 0.97
N LEU A 57 8.20 -31.97 0.34
CA LEU A 57 8.38 -32.23 -1.10
C LEU A 57 7.76 -31.17 -2.01
N ARG A 58 6.58 -30.64 -1.68
CA ARG A 58 5.94 -29.55 -2.46
C ARG A 58 6.70 -28.21 -2.43
N PRO A 59 7.15 -27.69 -1.28
CA PRO A 59 7.93 -26.45 -1.26
C PRO A 59 9.33 -26.64 -1.84
N LEU A 60 10.00 -27.78 -1.60
CA LEU A 60 11.28 -28.06 -2.26
C LEU A 60 11.11 -28.18 -3.77
N GLY A 61 10.07 -28.87 -4.26
CA GLY A 61 9.79 -28.98 -5.68
C GLY A 61 9.52 -27.61 -6.33
N ARG A 62 8.74 -26.74 -5.68
CA ARG A 62 8.50 -25.38 -6.19
C ARG A 62 9.73 -24.48 -6.12
N CYS A 63 10.49 -24.52 -5.03
CA CYS A 63 11.69 -23.71 -4.90
C CYS A 63 12.81 -24.19 -5.84
N LEU A 64 12.98 -25.50 -6.03
CA LEU A 64 14.05 -26.06 -6.85
C LEU A 64 13.75 -26.03 -8.35
N LEU A 65 12.48 -26.02 -8.79
CA LEU A 65 12.15 -25.90 -10.22
C LEU A 65 11.80 -24.47 -10.63
N VAL A 66 10.92 -23.79 -9.87
CA VAL A 66 10.38 -22.50 -10.32
C VAL A 66 11.39 -21.38 -10.17
N ILE A 67 12.18 -21.37 -9.09
CA ILE A 67 13.15 -20.29 -8.84
C ILE A 67 14.30 -20.32 -9.87
N PRO A 68 15.00 -21.45 -10.11
CA PRO A 68 16.05 -21.46 -11.11
C PRO A 68 15.50 -21.32 -12.54
N PHE A 69 14.32 -21.88 -12.83
CA PHE A 69 13.73 -21.71 -14.17
C PHE A 69 13.32 -20.27 -14.44
N THR A 70 12.71 -19.58 -13.48
CA THR A 70 12.35 -18.16 -13.64
C THR A 70 13.58 -17.25 -13.63
N TRP A 71 14.61 -17.58 -12.87
CA TRP A 71 15.89 -16.87 -12.90
C TRP A 71 16.60 -17.07 -14.23
N LEU A 72 16.66 -18.30 -14.76
CA LEU A 72 17.22 -18.61 -16.07
C LEU A 72 16.44 -17.91 -17.18
N TRP A 73 15.11 -17.93 -17.14
CA TRP A 73 14.27 -17.23 -18.10
C TRP A 73 14.54 -15.71 -18.10
N ARG A 74 14.62 -15.09 -16.92
CA ARG A 74 14.90 -13.65 -16.81
C ARG A 74 16.37 -13.28 -17.06
N ALA A 75 17.30 -14.14 -16.72
CA ALA A 75 18.73 -13.89 -16.93
C ALA A 75 19.14 -14.13 -18.39
N VAL A 76 18.44 -15.00 -19.13
CA VAL A 76 18.81 -15.38 -20.50
C VAL A 76 17.90 -14.78 -21.57
N LEU A 77 16.57 -14.91 -21.47
CA LEU A 77 15.68 -14.40 -22.54
C LEU A 77 15.60 -12.88 -22.58
N THR A 78 15.66 -12.22 -21.43
CA THR A 78 15.59 -10.75 -21.40
C THR A 78 16.79 -10.06 -22.04
N PRO A 79 18.05 -10.48 -21.80
CA PRO A 79 19.17 -9.94 -22.56
C PRO A 79 19.20 -10.42 -24.01
N LEU A 80 18.81 -11.66 -24.34
CA LEU A 80 18.73 -12.10 -25.73
C LEU A 80 17.69 -11.31 -26.54
N GLY A 81 16.50 -11.08 -25.98
CA GLY A 81 15.45 -10.30 -26.63
C GLY A 81 15.86 -8.84 -26.85
N ARG A 82 16.54 -8.22 -25.87
CA ARG A 82 17.08 -6.86 -26.04
C ARG A 82 18.26 -6.80 -27.00
N GLY A 83 19.13 -7.81 -27.01
CA GLY A 83 20.23 -7.92 -27.94
C GLY A 83 19.76 -8.07 -29.38
N ALA A 84 18.81 -8.99 -29.62
CA ALA A 84 18.19 -9.17 -30.93
C ALA A 84 17.42 -7.93 -31.39
N GLY A 85 16.65 -7.29 -30.51
CA GLY A 85 15.96 -6.05 -30.80
C GLY A 85 16.91 -4.90 -31.18
N ARG A 86 18.04 -4.77 -30.47
CA ARG A 86 19.11 -3.82 -30.80
C ARG A 86 19.73 -4.11 -32.17
N LEU A 87 20.04 -5.38 -32.46
CA LEU A 87 20.61 -5.78 -33.74
C LEU A 87 19.67 -5.48 -34.91
N VAL A 88 18.38 -5.81 -34.80
CA VAL A 88 17.38 -5.48 -35.83
C VAL A 88 17.24 -3.96 -36.00
N GLN A 89 17.22 -3.22 -34.90
CA GLN A 89 17.12 -1.76 -34.95
C GLN A 89 18.35 -1.13 -35.65
N TYR A 90 19.56 -1.55 -35.31
CA TYR A 90 20.77 -1.03 -35.94
C TYR A 90 20.94 -1.50 -37.39
N LEU A 91 20.60 -2.75 -37.69
CA LEU A 91 20.84 -3.33 -39.02
C LEU A 91 19.78 -2.94 -40.05
N VAL A 92 18.55 -2.64 -39.63
CA VAL A 92 17.45 -2.34 -40.58
C VAL A 92 17.03 -0.88 -40.49
N VAL A 93 16.75 -0.38 -39.28
CA VAL A 93 16.17 0.96 -39.11
C VAL A 93 17.21 2.04 -39.40
N ALA A 94 18.45 1.87 -38.93
CA ALA A 94 19.50 2.85 -39.18
C ALA A 94 19.81 3.03 -40.69
N PRO A 95 20.06 1.97 -41.49
CA PRO A 95 20.31 2.15 -42.93
C PRO A 95 19.07 2.60 -43.69
N ALA A 96 17.86 2.19 -43.30
CA ALA A 96 16.64 2.68 -43.94
C ALA A 96 16.43 4.19 -43.71
N VAL A 97 16.66 4.68 -42.49
CA VAL A 97 16.56 6.11 -42.17
C VAL A 97 17.66 6.91 -42.85
N TRP A 98 18.88 6.37 -42.90
CA TRP A 98 20.00 7.01 -43.58
C TRP A 98 19.74 7.09 -45.09
N GLY A 99 19.27 5.99 -45.69
CA GLY A 99 18.84 5.92 -47.08
C GLY A 99 17.75 6.93 -47.40
N TRP A 100 16.65 6.95 -46.64
CA TRP A 100 15.57 7.93 -46.83
C TRP A 100 16.07 9.38 -46.75
N ARG A 101 16.92 9.67 -45.76
CA ARG A 101 17.41 11.02 -45.52
C ARG A 101 18.35 11.51 -46.62
N TYR A 102 19.20 10.64 -47.15
CA TYR A 102 20.11 10.98 -48.24
C TYR A 102 19.44 10.93 -49.62
N LEU A 103 18.66 9.90 -49.92
CA LEU A 103 18.06 9.71 -51.24
C LEU A 103 16.82 10.58 -51.47
N VAL A 104 16.04 10.91 -50.44
CA VAL A 104 14.77 11.63 -50.62
C VAL A 104 14.85 13.04 -50.05
N VAL A 105 15.26 13.17 -48.78
CA VAL A 105 15.22 14.47 -48.10
C VAL A 105 16.29 15.43 -48.62
N ALA A 106 17.49 14.95 -48.93
CA ALA A 106 18.56 15.80 -49.47
C ALA A 106 18.22 16.40 -50.84
N PRO A 107 17.81 15.63 -51.87
CA PRO A 107 17.45 16.22 -53.15
C PRO A 107 16.18 17.05 -53.08
N ALA A 108 15.16 16.65 -52.30
CA ALA A 108 13.96 17.46 -52.12
C ALA A 108 14.28 18.82 -51.49
N ARG A 109 15.17 18.85 -50.49
CA ARG A 109 15.63 20.10 -49.87
C ARG A 109 16.48 20.94 -50.82
N TRP A 110 17.34 20.32 -51.62
CA TRP A 110 18.14 21.02 -52.60
C TRP A 110 17.27 21.65 -53.68
N LEU A 111 16.33 20.88 -54.24
CA LEU A 111 15.35 21.33 -55.23
C LEU A 111 14.48 22.47 -54.68
N TRP A 112 13.96 22.35 -53.45
CA TRP A 112 13.21 23.42 -52.80
C TRP A 112 14.03 24.71 -52.64
N ARG A 113 15.29 24.57 -52.20
CA ARG A 113 16.19 25.72 -52.02
C ARG A 113 16.51 26.40 -53.35
N TYR A 114 16.75 25.64 -54.40
CA TYR A 114 17.11 26.20 -55.70
C TYR A 114 15.90 26.76 -56.45
N LEU A 115 14.79 26.02 -56.46
CA LEU A 115 13.62 26.36 -57.27
C LEU A 115 12.69 27.37 -56.60
N VAL A 116 12.61 27.38 -55.26
CA VAL A 116 11.69 28.29 -54.54
C VAL A 116 12.46 29.38 -53.83
N VAL A 117 13.50 29.03 -53.06
CA VAL A 117 14.18 30.01 -52.21
C VAL A 117 15.07 30.96 -53.03
N ALA A 118 15.72 30.50 -54.09
CA ALA A 118 16.54 31.38 -54.94
C ALA A 118 15.71 32.46 -55.65
N PRO A 119 14.61 32.14 -56.39
CA PRO A 119 13.79 33.17 -57.02
C PRO A 119 13.04 34.02 -55.98
N ALA A 120 12.57 33.43 -54.88
CA ALA A 120 11.93 34.21 -53.81
C ALA A 120 12.91 35.21 -53.18
N ARG A 121 14.18 34.83 -52.98
CA ARG A 121 15.22 35.75 -52.49
C ARG A 121 15.60 36.81 -53.51
N TRP A 122 15.62 36.47 -54.80
CA TRP A 122 15.88 37.45 -55.86
C TRP A 122 14.75 38.49 -55.93
N LEU A 123 13.49 38.04 -55.91
CA LEU A 123 12.31 38.89 -55.86
C LEU A 123 12.29 39.75 -54.59
N TRP A 124 12.66 39.16 -53.44
CA TRP A 124 12.74 39.90 -52.19
C TRP A 124 13.79 41.01 -52.24
N ARG A 125 14.99 40.74 -52.76
CA ARG A 125 16.07 41.74 -52.83
C ARG A 125 15.85 42.78 -53.93
N GLY A 126 15.31 42.37 -55.08
CA GLY A 126 15.12 43.25 -56.22
C GLY A 126 13.90 44.16 -56.09
N VAL A 127 12.84 43.71 -55.42
CA VAL A 127 11.55 44.42 -55.41
C VAL A 127 11.10 44.78 -53.99
N LEU A 128 10.99 43.79 -53.10
CA LEU A 128 10.40 44.05 -51.76
C LEU A 128 11.33 44.83 -50.83
N ALA A 129 12.64 44.60 -50.89
CA ALA A 129 13.60 45.34 -50.09
C ALA A 129 13.67 46.83 -50.45
N PRO A 130 13.81 47.24 -51.74
CA PRO A 130 13.80 48.65 -52.09
C PRO A 130 12.42 49.29 -51.86
N ALA A 131 11.32 48.58 -52.14
CA ALA A 131 9.98 49.09 -51.86
C ALA A 131 9.74 49.29 -50.35
N GLY A 132 10.14 48.32 -49.52
CA GLY A 132 10.05 48.42 -48.06
C GLY A 132 10.93 49.52 -47.50
N ALA A 133 12.14 49.71 -48.04
CA ALA A 133 13.02 50.81 -47.64
C ALA A 133 12.45 52.18 -48.02
N GLY A 134 11.86 52.31 -49.22
CA GLY A 134 11.21 53.55 -49.66
C GLY A 134 9.99 53.90 -48.81
N ILE A 135 9.11 52.94 -48.53
CA ILE A 135 7.95 53.13 -47.66
C ILE A 135 8.41 53.44 -46.23
N ALA A 136 9.41 52.73 -45.70
CA ALA A 136 9.94 53.00 -44.37
C ALA A 136 10.59 54.39 -44.27
N TRP A 137 11.25 54.85 -45.33
CA TRP A 137 11.80 56.20 -45.39
C TRP A 137 10.69 57.25 -45.37
N LEU A 138 9.65 57.08 -46.20
CA LEU A 138 8.47 57.95 -46.23
C LEU A 138 7.77 58.01 -44.87
N VAL A 139 7.45 56.87 -44.27
CA VAL A 139 6.82 56.82 -42.95
C VAL A 139 7.71 57.45 -41.89
N ARG A 140 9.02 57.18 -41.92
CA ARG A 140 9.94 57.75 -40.94
C ARG A 140 10.03 59.26 -41.08
N HIS A 141 10.19 59.79 -42.29
CA HIS A 141 10.37 61.22 -42.51
C HIS A 141 9.07 62.01 -42.36
N LEU A 142 7.95 61.47 -42.82
CA LEU A 142 6.68 62.20 -42.88
C LEU A 142 5.83 62.03 -41.62
N VAL A 143 5.96 60.91 -40.91
CA VAL A 143 5.14 60.62 -39.72
C VAL A 143 6.01 60.62 -38.46
N VAL A 144 7.09 59.83 -38.45
CA VAL A 144 7.86 59.61 -37.22
C VAL A 144 8.65 60.86 -36.83
N VAL A 145 9.30 61.55 -37.77
CA VAL A 145 10.07 62.77 -37.48
C VAL A 145 9.16 63.89 -36.93
N PRO A 146 8.02 64.24 -37.57
CA PRO A 146 7.10 65.25 -37.02
C PRO A 146 6.46 64.82 -35.70
N ALA A 147 6.10 63.54 -35.57
CA ALA A 147 5.54 63.03 -34.32
C ALA A 147 6.54 63.06 -33.16
N LEU A 148 7.81 62.70 -33.41
CA LEU A 148 8.88 62.79 -32.40
C LEU A 148 9.19 64.24 -32.05
N TRP A 149 9.14 65.14 -33.03
CA TRP A 149 9.35 66.56 -32.81
C TRP A 149 8.21 67.13 -31.94
N GLY A 150 6.96 66.85 -32.30
CA GLY A 150 5.78 67.22 -31.50
C GLY A 150 5.80 66.59 -30.09
N TRP A 151 6.18 65.32 -29.99
CA TRP A 151 6.34 64.65 -28.69
C TRP A 151 7.40 65.36 -27.83
N ARG A 152 8.58 65.64 -28.39
CA ARG A 152 9.71 66.17 -27.63
C ARG A 152 9.54 67.66 -27.28
N TRP A 153 8.90 68.44 -28.14
CA TRP A 153 8.68 69.86 -27.93
C TRP A 153 7.39 70.19 -27.19
N VAL A 154 6.36 69.34 -27.26
CA VAL A 154 5.05 69.61 -26.65
C VAL A 154 4.77 68.64 -25.50
N LEU A 155 4.77 67.33 -25.74
CA LEU A 155 4.35 66.37 -24.71
C LEU A 155 5.36 66.22 -23.57
N VAL A 156 6.66 66.29 -23.83
CA VAL A 156 7.69 66.21 -22.78
C VAL A 156 7.60 67.40 -21.80
N PRO A 157 7.56 68.67 -22.24
CA PRO A 157 7.41 69.79 -21.30
C PRO A 157 6.06 69.78 -20.60
N VAL A 158 4.97 69.47 -21.32
CA VAL A 158 3.62 69.37 -20.71
C VAL A 158 3.57 68.24 -19.68
N GLY A 159 4.09 67.06 -19.99
CA GLY A 159 4.14 65.92 -19.09
C GLY A 159 5.01 66.19 -17.86
N ARG A 160 6.16 66.86 -18.02
CA ARG A 160 7.02 67.24 -16.89
C ARG A 160 6.34 68.29 -16.01
N GLY A 161 5.65 69.26 -16.59
CA GLY A 161 4.85 70.25 -15.86
C GLY A 161 3.71 69.61 -15.08
N ALA A 162 2.92 68.75 -15.74
CA ALA A 162 1.82 68.01 -15.12
C ALA A 162 2.31 67.07 -13.99
N ALA A 163 3.43 66.36 -14.20
CA ALA A 163 4.02 65.51 -13.19
C ALA A 163 4.55 66.32 -11.99
N TRP A 164 5.14 67.49 -12.24
CA TRP A 164 5.59 68.39 -11.18
C TRP A 164 4.40 68.91 -10.36
N LEU A 165 3.31 69.32 -11.02
CA LEU A 165 2.06 69.73 -10.38
C LEU A 165 1.45 68.59 -9.56
N LEU A 166 1.29 67.41 -10.14
CA LEU A 166 0.73 66.25 -9.44
C LEU A 166 1.59 65.85 -8.24
N ARG A 167 2.92 65.84 -8.41
CA ARG A 167 3.84 65.50 -7.32
C ARG A 167 3.76 66.52 -6.19
N THR A 168 3.76 67.81 -6.52
CA THR A 168 3.77 68.89 -5.54
C THR A 168 2.41 69.02 -4.84
N LEU A 169 1.32 68.94 -5.60
CA LEU A 169 -0.03 69.19 -5.10
C LEU A 169 -0.68 67.96 -4.47
N VAL A 170 -0.31 66.75 -4.90
CA VAL A 170 -0.94 65.50 -4.42
C VAL A 170 0.06 64.63 -3.67
N ALA A 171 1.19 64.29 -4.28
CA ALA A 171 2.10 63.31 -3.68
C ALA A 171 2.78 63.85 -2.40
N VAL A 172 3.24 65.10 -2.40
CA VAL A 172 3.87 65.72 -1.21
C VAL A 172 2.89 65.77 -0.02
N PRO A 173 1.65 66.30 -0.14
CA PRO A 173 0.74 66.31 0.99
C PRO A 173 0.31 64.90 1.39
N LEU A 174 0.09 63.98 0.44
CA LEU A 174 -0.31 62.61 0.75
C LEU A 174 0.80 61.83 1.47
N VAL A 175 2.06 61.97 1.06
CA VAL A 175 3.22 61.35 1.74
C VAL A 175 3.42 61.97 3.12
N THR A 176 3.22 63.28 3.25
CA THR A 176 3.28 63.97 4.54
C THR A 176 2.20 63.43 5.47
N LEU A 177 0.95 63.35 5.00
CA LEU A 177 -0.17 62.77 5.74
C LEU A 177 0.11 61.31 6.13
N TRP A 178 0.63 60.51 5.21
CA TRP A 178 1.00 59.12 5.48
C TRP A 178 2.07 59.01 6.58
N ARG A 179 3.13 59.82 6.51
CA ARG A 179 4.21 59.82 7.50
C ARG A 179 3.74 60.31 8.86
N TRP A 180 2.88 61.32 8.90
CA TRP A 180 2.40 61.92 10.15
C TRP A 180 1.23 61.16 10.78
N VAL A 181 0.43 60.43 10.01
CA VAL A 181 -0.79 59.77 10.52
C VAL A 181 -0.70 58.25 10.45
N LEU A 182 -0.34 57.67 9.30
CA LEU A 182 -0.35 56.21 9.13
C LEU A 182 0.81 55.53 9.86
N VAL A 183 2.00 56.13 9.89
CA VAL A 183 3.15 55.56 10.62
C VAL A 183 2.90 55.48 12.14
N PRO A 184 2.41 56.53 12.82
CA PRO A 184 2.07 56.40 14.25
C PRO A 184 0.88 55.48 14.48
N LEU A 185 -0.15 55.52 13.64
CA LEU A 185 -1.29 54.60 13.75
C LEU A 185 -0.86 53.13 13.59
N GLY A 186 -0.02 52.83 12.60
CA GLY A 186 0.50 51.49 12.37
C GLY A 186 1.35 50.98 13.54
N ARG A 187 2.18 51.85 14.13
CA ARG A 187 2.93 51.51 15.36
C ARG A 187 2.01 51.25 16.54
N GLY A 188 0.98 52.07 16.74
CA GLY A 188 -0.01 51.88 17.81
C GLY A 188 -0.78 50.57 17.64
N LEU A 189 -1.23 50.28 16.42
CA LEU A 189 -1.98 49.05 16.11
C LEU A 189 -1.11 47.79 16.26
N ALA A 190 0.14 47.85 15.83
CA ALA A 190 1.10 46.75 15.99
C ALA A 190 1.51 46.53 17.46
N PHE A 191 1.49 47.58 18.28
CA PHE A 191 1.65 47.45 19.72
C PHE A 191 0.43 46.74 20.32
N LEU A 192 -0.78 47.22 20.00
CA LEU A 192 -2.02 46.64 20.51
C LEU A 192 -2.20 45.17 20.09
N GLY A 193 -1.91 44.84 18.83
CA GLY A 193 -1.96 43.47 18.33
C GLY A 193 -0.95 42.53 19.02
N ARG A 194 0.25 43.04 19.36
CA ARG A 194 1.24 42.25 20.11
C ARG A 194 0.78 41.96 21.54
N GLU A 195 0.20 42.93 22.23
CA GLU A 195 -0.34 42.73 23.57
C GLU A 195 -1.51 41.72 23.58
N VAL A 196 -2.42 41.83 22.61
CA VAL A 196 -3.54 40.88 22.49
C VAL A 196 -3.05 39.47 22.18
N ALA A 197 -2.07 39.33 21.28
CA ALA A 197 -1.49 38.03 20.95
C ALA A 197 -0.75 37.42 22.15
N ALA A 198 -0.04 38.23 22.93
CA ALA A 198 0.63 37.78 24.15
C ALA A 198 -0.38 37.30 25.20
N ALA A 199 -1.47 38.07 25.41
CA ALA A 199 -2.55 37.70 26.32
C ALA A 199 -3.21 36.38 25.90
N PHE A 200 -3.52 36.22 24.61
CA PHE A 200 -4.06 34.97 24.07
C PHE A 200 -3.10 33.80 24.21
N ALA A 201 -1.81 34.01 23.97
CA ALA A 201 -0.79 32.97 24.09
C ALA A 201 -0.69 32.47 25.54
N VAL A 202 -0.76 33.37 26.53
CA VAL A 202 -0.78 32.99 27.95
C VAL A 202 -2.06 32.22 28.29
N ALA A 203 -3.23 32.72 27.88
CA ALA A 203 -4.50 32.05 28.11
C ALA A 203 -4.52 30.63 27.52
N TRP A 204 -4.01 30.46 26.30
CA TRP A 204 -3.90 29.16 25.62
C TRP A 204 -2.96 28.21 26.35
N ARG A 205 -1.84 28.72 26.86
CA ARG A 205 -0.87 27.93 27.62
C ARG A 205 -1.48 27.42 28.92
N VAL A 206 -2.27 28.25 29.61
CA VAL A 206 -3.04 27.85 30.81
C VAL A 206 -4.08 26.77 30.48
N ALA A 207 -4.85 26.94 29.41
CA ALA A 207 -5.82 25.94 28.95
C ALA A 207 -5.15 24.58 28.66
N GLY A 208 -3.97 24.60 28.03
CA GLY A 208 -3.18 23.39 27.77
C GLY A 208 -2.72 22.65 29.04
N TYR A 209 -2.34 23.38 30.10
CA TYR A 209 -1.99 22.76 31.39
C TYR A 209 -3.20 22.12 32.06
N VAL A 210 -4.36 22.79 32.06
CA VAL A 210 -5.61 22.27 32.61
C VAL A 210 -6.05 21.01 31.87
N SER A 211 -5.98 21.00 30.54
CA SER A 211 -6.37 19.85 29.73
C SER A 211 -5.49 18.63 29.97
N ARG A 212 -4.18 18.81 30.21
CA ARG A 212 -3.28 17.70 30.58
C ARG A 212 -3.49 17.22 32.02
N ALA A 213 -3.84 18.11 32.94
CA ALA A 213 -4.20 17.73 34.30
C ALA A 213 -5.49 16.92 34.31
N ALA A 214 -6.52 17.37 33.59
CA ALA A 214 -7.79 16.66 33.43
C ALA A 214 -7.60 15.29 32.77
N GLY A 215 -6.82 15.21 31.69
CA GLY A 215 -6.53 13.94 31.02
C GLY A 215 -5.81 12.93 31.93
N ARG A 216 -4.90 13.40 32.79
CA ARG A 216 -4.24 12.54 33.79
C ARG A 216 -5.20 12.09 34.89
N ALA A 217 -6.05 12.98 35.38
CA ALA A 217 -7.06 12.64 36.38
C ALA A 217 -8.05 11.59 35.86
N VAL A 218 -8.54 11.75 34.62
CA VAL A 218 -9.46 10.80 33.97
C VAL A 218 -8.79 9.44 33.77
N LYS A 219 -7.57 9.42 33.24
CA LYS A 219 -6.81 8.17 33.05
C LYS A 219 -6.57 7.45 34.38
N TRP A 220 -6.22 8.20 35.43
CA TRP A 220 -6.02 7.67 36.76
C TRP A 220 -7.32 7.10 37.33
N ALA A 221 -8.42 7.84 37.25
CA ALA A 221 -9.74 7.41 37.73
C ALA A 221 -10.20 6.11 37.05
N LEU A 222 -10.09 6.04 35.71
CA LEU A 222 -10.44 4.83 34.95
C LEU A 222 -9.60 3.61 35.33
N TRP A 223 -8.31 3.81 35.55
CA TRP A 223 -7.42 2.71 35.98
C TRP A 223 -7.76 2.22 37.39
N GLN A 224 -8.15 3.15 38.28
CA GLN A 224 -8.51 2.85 39.65
C GLN A 224 -9.85 2.11 39.74
N THR A 225 -10.86 2.53 38.96
CA THR A 225 -12.22 1.97 39.01
C THR A 225 -12.39 0.67 38.24
N VAL A 226 -11.68 0.49 37.13
CA VAL A 226 -11.86 -0.69 36.26
C VAL A 226 -10.61 -1.57 36.25
N GLY A 227 -9.43 -0.97 36.08
CA GLY A 227 -8.17 -1.70 35.88
C GLY A 227 -7.73 -2.47 37.12
N ARG A 228 -7.77 -1.82 38.30
CA ARG A 228 -7.39 -2.44 39.58
C ARG A 228 -8.31 -3.59 40.02
N PRO A 229 -9.64 -3.43 40.07
CA PRO A 229 -10.52 -4.50 40.51
C PRO A 229 -10.56 -5.67 39.52
N ALA A 230 -10.52 -5.42 38.20
CA ALA A 230 -10.48 -6.50 37.21
C ALA A 230 -9.23 -7.37 37.34
N ARG A 231 -8.07 -6.75 37.63
CA ARG A 231 -6.82 -7.48 37.84
C ARG A 231 -6.81 -8.27 39.14
N TRP A 232 -7.43 -7.75 40.19
CA TRP A 232 -7.61 -8.47 41.45
C TRP A 232 -8.59 -9.63 41.28
N PHE A 233 -9.74 -9.43 40.63
CA PHE A 233 -10.74 -10.46 40.40
C PHE A 233 -10.19 -11.61 39.54
N TYR A 234 -9.44 -11.30 38.47
CA TYR A 234 -8.78 -12.31 37.65
C TYR A 234 -7.77 -13.14 38.45
N ARG A 235 -6.97 -12.51 39.32
CA ARG A 235 -5.97 -13.21 40.15
C ARG A 235 -6.60 -13.96 41.33
N SER A 236 -7.64 -13.43 41.94
CA SER A 236 -8.25 -13.99 43.15
C SER A 236 -9.29 -15.05 42.84
N VAL A 237 -9.89 -15.04 41.65
CA VAL A 237 -10.99 -15.97 41.31
C VAL A 237 -10.59 -16.94 40.19
N CYS A 238 -10.06 -16.45 39.07
CA CYS A 238 -9.77 -17.32 37.93
C CYS A 238 -8.49 -18.16 38.12
N ALA A 239 -7.45 -17.59 38.74
CA ALA A 239 -6.21 -18.33 38.98
C ALA A 239 -6.37 -19.52 39.96
N PRO A 240 -7.01 -19.39 41.13
CA PRO A 240 -7.20 -20.52 42.04
C PRO A 240 -8.18 -21.56 41.52
N LEU A 241 -9.29 -21.15 40.86
CA LEU A 241 -10.22 -22.11 40.26
C LEU A 241 -9.58 -22.95 39.14
N GLY A 242 -8.65 -22.36 38.38
CA GLY A 242 -7.88 -23.08 37.37
C GLY A 242 -6.92 -24.12 37.94
N HIS A 243 -6.33 -23.85 39.11
CA HIS A 243 -5.45 -24.81 39.79
C HIS A 243 -6.25 -25.92 40.48
N PHE A 244 -7.35 -25.59 41.17
CA PHE A 244 -8.20 -26.59 41.82
C PHE A 244 -8.86 -27.56 40.83
N ALA A 245 -9.40 -27.07 39.71
CA ALA A 245 -9.97 -27.94 38.68
C ALA A 245 -8.91 -28.88 38.07
N ARG A 246 -7.68 -28.40 37.92
CA ARG A 246 -6.57 -29.17 37.35
C ARG A 246 -6.02 -30.21 38.32
N ASP A 247 -5.93 -29.87 39.60
CA ASP A 247 -5.34 -30.76 40.61
C ASP A 247 -6.36 -31.76 41.19
N ALA A 248 -7.63 -31.37 41.36
CA ALA A 248 -8.66 -32.25 41.93
C ALA A 248 -9.25 -33.25 40.92
N VAL A 249 -9.31 -32.91 39.62
CA VAL A 249 -9.93 -33.79 38.62
C VAL A 249 -8.89 -34.55 37.81
N TRP A 250 -7.82 -33.88 37.38
CA TRP A 250 -6.93 -34.45 36.37
C TRP A 250 -5.86 -35.39 36.94
N ARG A 251 -5.43 -35.17 38.20
CA ARG A 251 -4.44 -36.02 38.86
C ARG A 251 -5.02 -37.38 39.30
N PRO A 252 -6.15 -37.46 40.05
CA PRO A 252 -6.65 -38.76 40.52
C PRO A 252 -7.13 -39.66 39.38
N ALA A 253 -7.71 -39.09 38.31
CA ALA A 253 -8.09 -39.86 37.12
C ALA A 253 -6.87 -40.45 36.40
N ARG A 254 -5.76 -39.70 36.32
CA ARG A 254 -4.50 -40.20 35.71
C ARG A 254 -3.85 -41.30 36.54
N ASP A 255 -3.86 -41.16 37.86
CA ASP A 255 -3.19 -42.10 38.73
C ASP A 255 -3.97 -43.41 38.87
N ALA A 256 -5.31 -43.38 38.88
CA ALA A 256 -6.16 -44.57 38.82
C ALA A 256 -5.96 -45.37 37.52
N VAL A 257 -5.87 -44.69 36.37
CA VAL A 257 -5.64 -45.33 35.07
C VAL A 257 -4.26 -45.97 34.99
N ARG A 258 -3.21 -45.29 35.49
CA ARG A 258 -1.85 -45.84 35.50
C ARG A 258 -1.72 -47.04 36.44
N ALA A 259 -2.38 -47.00 37.60
CA ALA A 259 -2.38 -48.11 38.53
C ALA A 259 -2.94 -49.38 37.87
N ALA A 260 -4.12 -49.29 37.26
CA ALA A 260 -4.77 -50.40 36.55
C ALA A 260 -3.94 -50.96 35.38
N LEU A 261 -3.31 -50.07 34.60
CA LEU A 261 -2.40 -50.46 33.51
C LEU A 261 -1.16 -51.21 34.00
N SER A 262 -0.64 -50.85 35.18
CA SER A 262 0.55 -51.49 35.75
C SER A 262 0.27 -52.90 36.29
N THR A 263 -0.94 -53.15 36.79
CA THR A 263 -1.38 -54.47 37.27
C THR A 263 -1.65 -55.40 36.09
N ALA A 264 -2.34 -54.90 35.06
CA ALA A 264 -2.61 -55.65 33.83
C ALA A 264 -1.32 -56.05 33.09
N ARG A 265 -0.31 -55.16 33.05
CA ARG A 265 0.99 -55.48 32.45
C ARG A 265 1.78 -56.53 33.22
N ARG A 266 1.63 -56.59 34.55
CA ARG A 266 2.32 -57.57 35.39
C ARG A 266 1.73 -58.97 35.27
N THR A 267 0.39 -59.09 35.15
CA THR A 267 -0.26 -60.37 34.88
C THR A 267 0.03 -60.89 33.48
N LEU A 268 0.01 -60.02 32.46
CA LEU A 268 0.36 -60.41 31.09
C LEU A 268 1.79 -60.93 30.94
N ARG A 269 2.77 -60.34 31.65
CA ARG A 269 4.15 -60.82 31.59
C ARG A 269 4.39 -62.16 32.30
N ARG A 270 3.56 -62.50 33.29
CA ARG A 270 3.64 -63.80 33.97
C ARG A 270 3.00 -64.94 33.19
N ALA A 271 2.08 -64.64 32.28
CA ALA A 271 1.43 -65.64 31.43
C ALA A 271 2.23 -65.97 30.14
N LEU A 272 3.37 -65.30 29.90
CA LEU A 272 4.20 -65.44 28.69
C LEU A 272 5.57 -66.09 28.96
N LEU A 273 5.84 -66.53 30.19
CA LEU A 273 6.97 -67.38 30.59
C LEU A 273 6.42 -68.73 31.04
#